data_AF-A0A0E0BF45-F1
#
_entry.id   AF-A0A0E0BF45-F1
#
_cell.length_a   1.000
_cell.length_b   1.000
_cell.length_c   1.000
_cell.angle_alpha   90.00
_cell.angle_beta   90.00
_cell.angle_gamma   90.00
#
_symmetry.space_group_name_H-M   'P 1'
#
loop_
_entity.id
_entity.type
_entity.pdbx_description
1 polymer ?
#
loop_
_entity_poly.entity_id
_entity_poly.type
_entity_poly.pdbx_seq_one_letter_code
_entity_poly.pdbx_strand_id
1 'polypeptide(L)'
;MMHGLWVQDQGVVDHLAQLVPLLHECASHVTEGSFEKADFSFKKIRMLTIADGPLQRLSTIIVDSLAHRLLSSIQGLPGALIDPSDYFEKSTLRAARHNFFKLNPYLSTGFVTNNWAIMEAMEDEKVDFQVVHIVDLSCSAAHPWQWLKLLDDFHGRPGGAPELYLTVLHDDNDFLADMQSLLSKKAESLGVSFHFISVIGRLETLDFSNLRSTFQIKFGVAVAISCALQMHRLLLVDDNLSSTSIAQLQKMANFTQPKQMASSVCSPASTLNYLQTPSPRTPKLLARLLSAIRALKPNIMLIMEQDADHNTLLFRDRFNEVLNYYAALFDCFHAVAAANPGRTDERLRVERMILREEIKNILVCEGVHRHERHERLDQWAMHMEESGFHNVQLSFSAIREVGLSVRGNYRAADYIQISHSGCSVQHMSGSSRGMFQDDMLSSATSSPASSVYSPSPSPSNGSWVQELSHDQQSVRLIGLLYQCAAEVSAGSFDRANLCLEHITQLASLDAPHALQRLAAVFADALARKLLNLIPGLSRALLSSANSADAHLVPVARRHMFDVLPFLKLAYLTTNHAILEAMEGESYENYLFLYIDLNLKIANSMYAGNTLTTVEVYRRPTAFY
;
A
#
# COMPACT_ATOMS: atom_id res chain seq x y z
N MET A 1 28.37 -39.24 -11.06
CA MET A 1 27.82 -37.93 -11.48
C MET A 1 26.48 -37.57 -10.82
N MET A 2 26.06 -38.19 -9.70
CA MET A 2 24.83 -37.80 -8.98
C MET A 2 25.06 -37.00 -7.68
N HIS A 3 26.32 -36.67 -7.34
CA HIS A 3 26.66 -35.94 -6.10
C HIS A 3 26.71 -34.41 -6.27
N GLY A 4 26.55 -33.88 -7.50
CA GLY A 4 26.71 -32.45 -7.80
C GLY A 4 25.41 -31.63 -7.83
N LEU A 5 24.24 -32.28 -7.97
CA LEU A 5 22.93 -31.61 -8.02
C LEU A 5 22.36 -31.30 -6.63
N TRP A 6 22.67 -32.13 -5.62
CA TRP A 6 22.19 -31.94 -4.25
C TRP A 6 22.97 -30.86 -3.48
N VAL A 7 24.24 -30.60 -3.83
CA VAL A 7 25.08 -29.61 -3.15
C VAL A 7 24.71 -28.17 -3.56
N GLN A 8 24.22 -27.96 -4.79
CA GLN A 8 23.73 -26.65 -5.23
C GLN A 8 22.38 -26.30 -4.60
N ASP A 9 21.49 -27.28 -4.45
CA ASP A 9 20.16 -27.07 -3.85
C ASP A 9 20.27 -26.84 -2.32
N GLN A 10 21.17 -27.57 -1.64
CA GLN A 10 21.42 -27.39 -0.20
C GLN A 10 21.98 -25.99 0.13
N GLY A 11 22.88 -25.46 -0.71
CA GLY A 11 23.45 -24.13 -0.52
C GLY A 11 22.42 -23.00 -0.67
N VAL A 12 21.48 -23.11 -1.60
CA VAL A 12 20.38 -22.13 -1.77
C VAL A 12 19.42 -22.17 -0.58
N VAL A 13 19.09 -23.37 -0.09
CA VAL A 13 18.23 -23.55 1.10
C VAL A 13 18.91 -22.99 2.36
N ASP A 14 20.20 -23.21 2.56
CA ASP A 14 20.97 -22.69 3.70
C ASP A 14 21.17 -21.16 3.66
N HIS A 15 21.23 -20.57 2.46
CA HIS A 15 21.30 -19.11 2.29
C HIS A 15 19.96 -18.42 2.54
N LEU A 16 18.83 -19.06 2.19
CA LEU A 16 17.50 -18.52 2.48
C LEU A 16 17.10 -18.71 3.94
N ALA A 17 17.57 -19.77 4.60
CA ALA A 17 17.41 -19.97 6.04
C ALA A 17 18.02 -18.81 6.86
N GLN A 18 19.03 -18.13 6.34
CA GLN A 18 19.66 -16.97 7.00
C GLN A 18 18.87 -15.66 6.83
N LEU A 19 17.96 -15.57 5.87
CA LEU A 19 17.28 -14.32 5.52
C LEU A 19 16.33 -13.86 6.63
N VAL A 20 15.54 -14.78 7.20
CA VAL A 20 14.61 -14.48 8.30
C VAL A 20 15.35 -14.00 9.57
N PRO A 21 16.39 -14.69 10.08
CA PRO A 21 17.21 -14.18 11.19
C PRO A 21 17.77 -12.78 10.93
N LEU A 22 18.27 -12.51 9.71
CA LEU A 22 18.80 -11.20 9.34
C LEU A 22 17.74 -10.10 9.30
N LEU A 23 16.53 -10.43 8.87
CA LEU A 23 15.39 -9.51 8.91
C LEU A 23 15.04 -9.12 10.36
N HIS A 24 15.02 -10.08 11.30
CA HIS A 24 14.80 -9.78 12.71
C HIS A 24 15.93 -8.92 13.31
N GLU A 25 17.19 -9.24 12.99
CA GLU A 25 18.35 -8.46 13.42
C GLU A 25 18.26 -7.01 12.89
N CYS A 26 17.94 -6.85 11.61
CA CYS A 26 17.72 -5.56 10.97
C CYS A 26 16.61 -4.75 11.67
N ALA A 27 15.47 -5.39 11.95
CA ALA A 27 14.37 -4.76 12.67
C ALA A 27 14.78 -4.31 14.09
N SER A 28 15.62 -5.08 14.78
CA SER A 28 16.20 -4.67 16.08
C SER A 28 17.08 -3.43 15.93
N HIS A 29 17.99 -3.42 14.95
CA HIS A 29 18.87 -2.27 14.68
C HIS A 29 18.10 -1.00 14.33
N VAL A 30 17.02 -1.11 13.56
CA VAL A 30 16.13 0.02 13.25
C VAL A 30 15.39 0.50 14.49
N THR A 31 14.93 -0.42 15.35
CA THR A 31 14.26 -0.05 16.61
C THR A 31 15.22 0.61 17.60
N GLU A 32 16.49 0.21 17.59
CA GLU A 32 17.58 0.88 18.33
C GLU A 32 17.93 2.28 17.77
N GLY A 33 17.50 2.60 16.55
CA GLY A 33 17.89 3.82 15.84
C GLY A 33 19.35 3.81 15.36
N SER A 34 19.98 2.64 15.27
CA SER A 34 21.39 2.51 14.89
C SER A 34 21.56 2.47 13.38
N PHE A 35 21.87 3.63 12.78
CA PHE A 35 22.10 3.76 11.34
C PHE A 35 23.22 2.86 10.82
N GLU A 36 24.34 2.76 11.56
CA GLU A 36 25.48 1.95 11.17
C GLU A 36 25.15 0.45 11.11
N LYS A 37 24.53 -0.09 12.17
CA LYS A 37 24.14 -1.50 12.23
C LYS A 37 23.05 -1.82 11.22
N ALA A 38 22.05 -0.94 11.07
CA ALA A 38 20.99 -1.11 10.08
C ALA A 38 21.55 -1.08 8.65
N ASP A 39 22.47 -0.16 8.34
CA ASP A 39 23.15 -0.08 7.04
C ASP A 39 23.89 -1.38 6.69
N PHE A 40 24.56 -1.98 7.66
CA PHE A 40 25.20 -3.28 7.51
C PHE A 40 24.17 -4.39 7.22
N SER A 41 23.09 -4.46 8.00
CA SER A 41 22.00 -5.41 7.79
C SER A 41 21.37 -5.25 6.39
N PHE A 42 21.10 -4.02 5.94
CA PHE A 42 20.57 -3.73 4.60
C PHE A 42 21.50 -4.24 3.50
N LYS A 43 22.82 -4.02 3.61
CA LYS A 43 23.80 -4.55 2.65
C LYS A 43 23.77 -6.07 2.59
N LYS A 44 23.75 -6.75 3.75
CA LYS A 44 23.77 -8.22 3.83
C LYS A 44 22.49 -8.83 3.26
N ILE A 45 21.33 -8.30 3.63
CA ILE A 45 20.04 -8.76 3.10
C ILE A 45 19.98 -8.56 1.59
N ARG A 46 20.42 -7.40 1.08
CA ARG A 46 20.42 -7.12 -0.36
C ARG A 46 21.19 -8.15 -1.18
N MET A 47 22.29 -8.70 -0.64
CA MET A 47 23.05 -9.76 -1.32
C MET A 47 22.27 -11.07 -1.43
N LEU A 48 21.38 -11.35 -0.48
CA LEU A 48 20.54 -12.56 -0.45
C LEU A 48 19.26 -12.41 -1.26
N THR A 49 18.85 -11.18 -1.59
CA THR A 49 17.65 -10.89 -2.38
C THR A 49 17.94 -10.62 -3.86
N ILE A 50 19.13 -10.97 -4.36
CA ILE A 50 19.48 -10.82 -5.79
C ILE A 50 18.67 -11.80 -6.65
N ALA A 51 18.44 -13.01 -6.15
CA ALA A 51 17.61 -14.00 -6.81
C ALA A 51 16.11 -13.66 -6.65
N ASP A 52 15.30 -13.94 -7.67
CA ASP A 52 13.85 -13.82 -7.57
C ASP A 52 13.26 -15.02 -6.81
N GLY A 53 12.52 -14.73 -5.76
CA GLY A 53 11.79 -15.71 -4.96
C GLY A 53 10.81 -15.00 -4.03
N PRO A 54 9.74 -15.68 -3.58
CA PRO A 54 8.67 -15.06 -2.80
C PRO A 54 9.20 -14.39 -1.52
N LEU A 55 10.02 -15.10 -0.73
CA LEU A 55 10.64 -14.56 0.48
C LEU A 55 11.61 -13.41 0.16
N GLN A 56 12.36 -13.47 -0.94
CA GLN A 56 13.29 -12.41 -1.35
C GLN A 56 12.57 -11.13 -1.76
N ARG A 57 11.45 -11.26 -2.49
CA ARG A 57 10.60 -10.11 -2.85
C ARG A 57 9.97 -9.48 -1.62
N LEU A 58 9.42 -10.29 -0.71
CA LEU A 58 8.91 -9.83 0.58
C LEU A 58 10.01 -9.13 1.40
N SER A 59 11.20 -9.74 1.49
CA SER A 59 12.35 -9.19 2.21
C SER A 59 12.78 -7.83 1.65
N THR A 60 12.71 -7.65 0.34
CA THR A 60 13.02 -6.36 -0.30
C THR A 60 12.02 -5.28 0.13
N ILE A 61 10.73 -5.61 0.20
CA ILE A 61 9.68 -4.70 0.67
C ILE A 61 9.82 -4.39 2.16
N ILE A 62 10.14 -5.40 2.98
CA ILE A 62 10.37 -5.22 4.41
C ILE A 62 11.59 -4.32 4.65
N VAL A 63 12.70 -4.55 3.96
CA VAL A 63 13.92 -3.72 4.08
C VAL A 63 13.68 -2.28 3.64
N ASP A 64 12.93 -2.08 2.55
CA ASP A 64 12.47 -0.76 2.10
C ASP A 64 11.65 -0.07 3.20
N SER A 65 10.69 -0.78 3.80
CA SER A 65 9.87 -0.27 4.91
C SER A 65 10.69 0.03 6.16
N LEU A 66 11.63 -0.84 6.52
CA LEU A 66 12.54 -0.64 7.66
C LEU A 66 13.45 0.58 7.45
N ALA A 67 13.91 0.81 6.22
CA ALA A 67 14.67 2.01 5.86
C ALA A 67 13.84 3.28 6.02
N HIS A 68 12.61 3.30 5.51
CA HIS A 68 11.68 4.42 5.74
C HIS A 68 11.39 4.63 7.23
N ARG A 69 11.22 3.55 8.00
CA ARG A 69 11.01 3.64 9.45
C ARG A 69 12.22 4.23 10.17
N LEU A 70 13.44 3.81 9.85
CA LEU A 70 14.66 4.39 10.41
C LEU A 70 14.74 5.89 10.14
N LEU A 71 14.42 6.28 8.90
CA LEU A 71 14.39 7.68 8.47
C LEU A 71 13.28 8.51 9.10
N SER A 72 12.18 7.91 9.59
CA SER A 72 11.06 8.65 10.20
C SER A 72 11.45 9.49 11.42
N SER A 73 12.59 9.21 12.04
CA SER A 73 13.17 10.01 13.12
C SER A 73 13.83 11.32 12.66
N ILE A 74 14.03 11.48 11.36
CA ILE A 74 14.66 12.64 10.72
C ILE A 74 13.56 13.51 10.09
N GLN A 75 13.56 14.83 10.31
CA GLN A 75 12.44 15.69 9.88
C GLN A 75 12.46 16.07 8.39
N GLY A 76 13.61 16.52 7.85
CA GLY A 76 13.67 17.04 6.49
C GLY A 76 13.74 15.96 5.41
N LEU A 77 14.54 14.93 5.64
CA LEU A 77 14.86 13.91 4.63
C LEU A 77 13.63 13.10 4.15
N PRO A 78 12.77 12.54 5.03
CA PRO A 78 11.60 11.78 4.58
C PRO A 78 10.62 12.63 3.77
N GLY A 79 10.39 13.88 4.16
CA GLY A 79 9.49 14.79 3.44
C GLY A 79 10.01 15.20 2.06
N ALA A 80 11.32 15.13 1.85
CA ALA A 80 11.94 15.46 0.56
C ALA A 80 11.95 14.28 -0.41
N LEU A 81 11.93 13.04 0.08
CA LEU A 81 11.89 11.86 -0.77
C LEU A 81 10.50 11.70 -1.39
N ILE A 82 10.46 11.70 -2.72
CA ILE A 82 9.25 11.40 -3.47
C ILE A 82 9.08 9.88 -3.52
N ASP A 83 7.97 9.40 -2.96
CA ASP A 83 7.56 8.00 -3.10
C ASP A 83 6.70 7.86 -4.37
N PRO A 84 7.10 7.00 -5.33
CA PRO A 84 6.28 6.76 -6.51
C PRO A 84 4.86 6.27 -6.21
N SER A 85 4.62 5.64 -5.04
CA SER A 85 3.29 5.15 -4.69
C SER A 85 2.27 6.25 -4.41
N ASP A 86 2.73 7.44 -4.01
CA ASP A 86 1.87 8.60 -3.75
C ASP A 86 1.17 9.10 -5.04
N TYR A 87 1.71 8.77 -6.21
CA TYR A 87 1.29 9.29 -7.51
C TYR A 87 0.80 8.20 -8.46
N PHE A 88 0.42 7.04 -7.94
CA PHE A 88 -0.14 5.99 -8.78
C PHE A 88 -1.41 6.46 -9.50
N GLU A 89 -1.45 6.31 -10.82
CA GLU A 89 -2.65 6.58 -11.60
C GLU A 89 -3.81 5.69 -11.14
N LYS A 90 -5.01 6.27 -11.01
CA LYS A 90 -6.23 5.53 -10.61
C LYS A 90 -6.51 4.32 -11.51
N SER A 91 -6.27 4.45 -12.82
CA SER A 91 -6.39 3.36 -13.80
C SER A 91 -5.51 2.15 -13.45
N THR A 92 -4.26 2.41 -13.07
CA THR A 92 -3.29 1.37 -12.70
C THR A 92 -3.66 0.73 -11.35
N LEU A 93 -4.13 1.52 -10.39
CA LEU A 93 -4.67 1.01 -9.12
C LEU A 93 -5.90 0.12 -9.32
N ARG A 94 -6.84 0.51 -10.21
CA ARG A 94 -7.98 -0.33 -10.59
C ARG A 94 -7.53 -1.66 -11.19
N ALA A 95 -6.55 -1.64 -12.08
CA ALA A 95 -5.97 -2.86 -12.65
C ALA A 95 -5.30 -3.75 -11.58
N ALA A 96 -4.60 -3.14 -10.61
CA ALA A 96 -3.99 -3.87 -9.49
C ALA A 96 -5.05 -4.56 -8.61
N ARG A 97 -6.12 -3.85 -8.24
CA ARG A 97 -7.25 -4.41 -7.46
C ARG A 97 -7.96 -5.55 -8.20
N HIS A 98 -8.18 -5.39 -9.50
CA HIS A 98 -8.75 -6.46 -10.33
C HIS A 98 -7.83 -7.69 -10.40
N ASN A 99 -6.53 -7.48 -10.52
CA ASN A 99 -5.55 -8.57 -10.50
C ASN A 99 -5.49 -9.24 -9.12
N PHE A 100 -5.58 -8.47 -8.03
CA PHE A 100 -5.65 -9.03 -6.68
C PHE A 100 -6.86 -9.95 -6.53
N PHE A 101 -8.05 -9.53 -6.99
CA PHE A 101 -9.23 -10.40 -7.05
C PHE A 101 -9.00 -11.69 -7.87
N LYS A 102 -8.36 -11.60 -9.03
CA LYS A 102 -8.09 -12.77 -9.89
C LYS A 102 -7.10 -13.76 -9.30
N LEU A 103 -6.05 -13.24 -8.65
CA LEU A 103 -4.97 -14.05 -8.09
C LEU A 103 -5.30 -14.59 -6.69
N ASN A 104 -6.15 -13.89 -5.95
CA ASN A 104 -6.53 -14.25 -4.59
C ASN A 104 -7.78 -15.16 -4.58
N PRO A 105 -7.63 -16.46 -4.23
CA PRO A 105 -8.76 -17.40 -4.20
C PRO A 105 -9.77 -17.12 -3.08
N TYR A 106 -9.37 -16.36 -2.06
CA TYR A 106 -10.16 -16.11 -0.87
C TYR A 106 -11.25 -15.07 -1.12
N LEU A 107 -10.97 -14.05 -1.96
CA LEU A 107 -11.92 -12.96 -2.23
C LEU A 107 -13.19 -13.43 -2.95
N SER A 108 -13.05 -14.17 -4.04
CA SER A 108 -14.19 -14.70 -4.79
C SER A 108 -15.06 -15.62 -3.92
N THR A 109 -14.39 -16.45 -3.10
CA THR A 109 -15.04 -17.36 -2.15
C THR A 109 -15.81 -16.60 -1.07
N GLY A 110 -15.20 -15.56 -0.49
CA GLY A 110 -15.85 -14.70 0.49
C GLY A 110 -17.06 -13.97 -0.10
N PHE A 111 -16.98 -13.47 -1.34
CA PHE A 111 -18.11 -12.82 -2.01
C PHE A 111 -19.27 -13.78 -2.27
N VAL A 112 -19.00 -15.03 -2.68
CA VAL A 112 -20.04 -16.07 -2.80
C VAL A 112 -20.70 -16.34 -1.45
N THR A 113 -19.90 -16.44 -0.39
CA THR A 113 -20.40 -16.65 0.98
C THR A 113 -21.34 -15.51 1.40
N ASN A 114 -20.89 -14.27 1.19
CA ASN A 114 -21.65 -13.06 1.51
C ASN A 114 -22.96 -13.03 0.74
N ASN A 115 -22.93 -13.24 -0.58
CA ASN A 115 -24.12 -13.27 -1.41
C ASN A 115 -25.12 -14.33 -0.96
N TRP A 116 -24.65 -15.52 -0.60
CA TRP A 116 -25.51 -16.58 -0.09
C TRP A 116 -26.22 -16.18 1.21
N ALA A 117 -25.46 -15.62 2.15
CA ALA A 117 -26.02 -15.14 3.41
C ALA A 117 -27.02 -13.98 3.20
N ILE A 118 -26.81 -13.10 2.21
CA ILE A 118 -27.82 -12.11 1.81
C ILE A 118 -29.09 -12.83 1.34
N MET A 119 -28.99 -13.78 0.41
CA MET A 119 -30.17 -14.46 -0.13
C MET A 119 -31.00 -15.15 0.95
N GLU A 120 -30.35 -15.86 1.87
CA GLU A 120 -31.02 -16.53 2.99
C GLU A 120 -31.69 -15.52 3.93
N ALA A 121 -31.00 -14.43 4.27
CA ALA A 121 -31.57 -13.37 5.11
C ALA A 121 -32.77 -12.66 4.44
N MET A 122 -32.87 -12.71 3.11
CA MET A 122 -33.98 -12.15 2.33
C MET A 122 -35.03 -13.18 1.92
N GLU A 123 -35.02 -14.41 2.46
CA GLU A 123 -36.02 -15.43 2.10
C GLU A 123 -37.33 -15.27 2.90
N ASP A 124 -37.26 -14.78 4.15
CA ASP A 124 -38.36 -14.81 5.12
C ASP A 124 -39.37 -13.64 5.05
N GLU A 125 -39.16 -12.63 4.20
CA GLU A 125 -40.09 -11.50 4.13
C GLU A 125 -41.32 -11.82 3.29
N LYS A 126 -42.34 -12.37 3.96
CA LYS A 126 -43.66 -12.70 3.42
C LYS A 126 -44.46 -11.47 2.96
N VAL A 127 -44.12 -10.81 1.86
CA VAL A 127 -45.01 -9.83 1.18
C VAL A 127 -44.75 -9.76 -0.33
N ASP A 128 -45.83 -9.60 -1.10
CA ASP A 128 -45.96 -9.64 -2.57
C ASP A 128 -45.06 -8.70 -3.42
N PHE A 129 -44.26 -7.82 -2.81
CA PHE A 129 -43.29 -6.96 -3.51
C PHE A 129 -42.07 -6.71 -2.62
N GLN A 130 -41.07 -7.59 -2.71
CA GLN A 130 -39.88 -7.50 -1.87
C GLN A 130 -38.90 -6.47 -2.44
N VAL A 131 -38.68 -5.38 -1.70
CA VAL A 131 -37.63 -4.40 -2.01
C VAL A 131 -36.42 -4.71 -1.15
N VAL A 132 -35.29 -5.00 -1.78
CA VAL A 132 -34.01 -5.28 -1.11
C VAL A 132 -33.05 -4.12 -1.36
N HIS A 133 -32.47 -3.56 -0.31
CA HIS A 133 -31.46 -2.52 -0.37
C HIS A 133 -30.14 -3.02 0.19
N ILE A 134 -29.14 -3.15 -0.67
CA ILE A 134 -27.79 -3.55 -0.30
C ILE A 134 -26.89 -2.30 -0.23
N VAL A 135 -26.14 -2.15 0.85
CA VAL A 135 -25.10 -1.12 0.99
C VAL A 135 -23.73 -1.79 0.99
N ASP A 136 -22.93 -1.49 -0.03
CA ASP A 136 -21.55 -1.93 -0.19
C ASP A 136 -20.59 -0.87 0.36
N LEU A 137 -19.97 -1.18 1.49
CA LEU A 137 -18.95 -0.38 2.19
C LEU A 137 -17.53 -0.88 1.93
N SER A 138 -17.35 -1.75 0.93
CA SER A 138 -16.05 -2.38 0.65
C SER A 138 -15.04 -1.44 -0.02
N CYS A 139 -15.44 -0.23 -0.42
CA CYS A 139 -14.59 0.81 -0.99
C CYS A 139 -13.52 0.25 -1.94
N SER A 140 -12.23 0.32 -1.57
CA SER A 140 -11.13 -0.14 -2.42
C SER A 140 -11.13 -1.64 -2.74
N ALA A 141 -11.83 -2.45 -1.95
CA ALA A 141 -12.02 -3.89 -2.19
C ALA A 141 -13.33 -4.22 -2.93
N ALA A 142 -14.16 -3.22 -3.25
CA ALA A 142 -15.38 -3.44 -4.02
C ALA A 142 -15.05 -4.01 -5.41
N HIS A 143 -15.84 -4.98 -5.86
CA HIS A 143 -15.65 -5.59 -7.16
C HIS A 143 -17.01 -5.93 -7.83
N PRO A 144 -17.26 -5.50 -9.08
CA PRO A 144 -18.55 -5.70 -9.74
C PRO A 144 -19.00 -7.17 -9.84
N TRP A 145 -18.05 -8.10 -9.87
CA TRP A 145 -18.33 -9.54 -9.96
C TRP A 145 -19.22 -10.06 -8.83
N GLN A 146 -19.07 -9.55 -7.60
CA GLN A 146 -19.92 -9.96 -6.48
C GLN A 146 -21.39 -9.72 -6.81
N TRP A 147 -21.70 -8.51 -7.27
CA TRP A 147 -23.08 -8.08 -7.51
C TRP A 147 -23.64 -8.62 -8.83
N LEU A 148 -22.80 -8.82 -9.86
CA LEU A 148 -23.19 -9.55 -11.07
C LEU A 148 -23.65 -10.97 -10.72
N LYS A 149 -22.90 -11.67 -9.87
CA LYS A 149 -23.26 -13.01 -9.41
C LYS A 149 -24.56 -13.00 -8.61
N LEU A 150 -24.74 -12.02 -7.71
CA LEU A 150 -25.97 -11.89 -6.94
C LEU A 150 -27.21 -11.59 -7.81
N LEU A 151 -27.06 -10.80 -8.88
CA LEU A 151 -28.14 -10.56 -9.84
C LEU A 151 -28.58 -11.85 -10.54
N ASP A 152 -27.62 -12.69 -10.97
CA ASP A 152 -27.91 -14.01 -11.53
C ASP A 152 -28.62 -14.91 -10.50
N ASP A 153 -28.16 -14.89 -9.25
CA ASP A 153 -28.73 -15.72 -8.19
C ASP A 153 -30.16 -15.28 -7.81
N PHE A 154 -30.44 -13.97 -7.72
CA PHE A 154 -31.80 -13.46 -7.50
C PHE A 154 -32.73 -13.72 -8.68
N HIS A 155 -32.24 -13.63 -9.92
CA HIS A 155 -33.03 -13.98 -11.10
C HIS A 155 -33.46 -15.45 -11.08
N GLY A 156 -32.59 -16.35 -10.61
CA GLY A 156 -32.88 -17.78 -10.47
C GLY A 156 -33.73 -18.16 -9.25
N ARG A 157 -34.09 -17.20 -8.38
CA ARG A 157 -34.77 -17.48 -7.11
C ARG A 157 -36.22 -17.95 -7.31
N PRO A 158 -36.67 -19.01 -6.61
CA PRO A 158 -38.08 -19.35 -6.52
C PRO A 158 -38.90 -18.17 -5.98
N GLY A 159 -39.94 -17.74 -6.70
CA GLY A 159 -40.73 -16.54 -6.36
C GLY A 159 -40.29 -15.25 -7.09
N GLY A 160 -39.22 -15.32 -7.88
CA GLY A 160 -38.75 -14.20 -8.72
C GLY A 160 -37.80 -13.24 -8.00
N ALA A 161 -37.17 -12.39 -8.80
CA ALA A 161 -36.23 -11.39 -8.32
C ALA A 161 -36.94 -10.23 -7.61
N PRO A 162 -36.39 -9.73 -6.48
CA PRO A 162 -36.90 -8.53 -5.82
C PRO A 162 -36.61 -7.26 -6.62
N GLU A 163 -37.22 -6.14 -6.24
CA GLU A 163 -36.71 -4.83 -6.62
C GLU A 163 -35.43 -4.56 -5.82
N LEU A 164 -34.31 -4.35 -6.52
CA LEU A 164 -32.99 -4.28 -5.90
C LEU A 164 -32.43 -2.87 -5.97
N TYR A 165 -32.01 -2.35 -4.82
CA TYR A 165 -31.22 -1.14 -4.68
C TYR A 165 -29.80 -1.51 -4.24
N LEU A 166 -28.78 -1.03 -4.94
CA LEU A 166 -27.38 -1.20 -4.55
C LEU A 166 -26.75 0.17 -4.36
N THR A 167 -26.41 0.50 -3.11
CA THR A 167 -25.60 1.67 -2.79
C THR A 167 -24.14 1.26 -2.67
N VAL A 168 -23.24 1.92 -3.41
CA VAL A 168 -21.79 1.64 -3.34
C VAL A 168 -21.04 2.88 -2.88
N LEU A 169 -20.29 2.74 -1.79
CA LEU A 169 -19.37 3.77 -1.29
C LEU A 169 -17.98 3.57 -1.91
N HIS A 170 -17.51 4.52 -2.72
CA HIS A 170 -16.16 4.48 -3.27
C HIS A 170 -15.63 5.89 -3.59
N ASP A 171 -14.32 6.10 -3.57
CA ASP A 171 -13.63 7.36 -3.87
C ASP A 171 -13.21 7.55 -5.35
N ASP A 172 -13.66 6.66 -6.23
CA ASP A 172 -13.34 6.67 -7.67
C ASP A 172 -14.64 6.74 -8.47
N ASN A 173 -14.91 7.92 -9.02
CA ASN A 173 -16.13 8.19 -9.76
C ASN A 173 -16.18 7.40 -11.09
N ASP A 174 -15.03 7.16 -11.72
CA ASP A 174 -14.96 6.40 -12.98
C ASP A 174 -15.28 4.93 -12.69
N PHE A 175 -14.76 4.38 -11.58
CA PHE A 175 -15.12 3.04 -11.14
C PHE A 175 -16.62 2.89 -10.88
N LEU A 176 -17.24 3.84 -10.17
CA LEU A 176 -18.67 3.82 -9.89
C LEU A 176 -19.51 3.91 -11.17
N ALA A 177 -19.13 4.77 -12.12
CA ALA A 177 -19.82 4.89 -13.40
C ALA A 177 -19.70 3.60 -14.24
N ASP A 178 -18.50 3.02 -14.31
CA ASP A 178 -18.24 1.76 -15.01
C ASP A 178 -19.08 0.61 -14.40
N MET A 179 -19.09 0.53 -13.07
CA MET A 179 -19.85 -0.46 -12.31
C MET A 179 -21.36 -0.31 -12.47
N GLN A 180 -21.88 0.92 -12.39
CA GLN A 180 -23.29 1.21 -12.66
C GLN A 180 -23.68 0.76 -14.06
N SER A 181 -22.92 1.14 -15.09
CA SER A 181 -23.22 0.76 -16.48
C SER A 181 -23.26 -0.75 -16.66
N LEU A 182 -22.28 -1.46 -16.08
CA LEU A 182 -22.16 -2.91 -16.18
C LEU A 182 -23.32 -3.63 -15.48
N LEU A 183 -23.63 -3.25 -14.24
CA LEU A 183 -24.68 -3.89 -13.44
C LEU A 183 -26.08 -3.58 -13.98
N SER A 184 -26.35 -2.34 -14.40
CA SER A 184 -27.65 -1.97 -15.00
C SER A 184 -27.91 -2.76 -16.28
N LYS A 185 -26.92 -2.87 -17.19
CA LYS A 185 -27.06 -3.69 -18.40
C LYS A 185 -27.33 -5.16 -18.09
N LYS A 186 -26.66 -5.71 -17.07
CA LYS A 186 -26.89 -7.09 -16.63
C LYS A 186 -28.30 -7.26 -16.07
N ALA A 187 -28.76 -6.35 -15.21
CA ALA A 187 -30.10 -6.39 -14.63
C ALA A 187 -31.20 -6.29 -15.70
N GLU A 188 -31.03 -5.38 -16.68
CA GLU A 188 -31.92 -5.25 -17.84
C GLU A 188 -31.99 -6.56 -18.64
N SER A 189 -30.85 -7.20 -18.90
CA SER A 189 -30.80 -8.48 -19.62
C SER A 189 -31.50 -9.64 -18.88
N LEU A 190 -31.59 -9.54 -17.55
CA LEU A 190 -32.27 -10.52 -16.69
C LEU A 190 -33.72 -10.14 -16.36
N GLY A 191 -34.18 -8.95 -16.76
CA GLY A 191 -35.49 -8.42 -16.38
C GLY A 191 -35.64 -8.11 -14.89
N VAL A 192 -34.53 -7.84 -14.18
CA VAL A 192 -34.53 -7.51 -12.74
C VAL A 192 -34.68 -6.00 -12.55
N SER A 193 -35.64 -5.56 -11.74
CA SER A 193 -35.77 -4.14 -11.37
C SER A 193 -34.61 -3.72 -10.48
N PHE A 194 -33.72 -2.86 -10.98
CA PHE A 194 -32.45 -2.55 -10.35
C PHE A 194 -32.14 -1.05 -10.33
N HIS A 195 -31.71 -0.55 -9.18
CA HIS A 195 -31.32 0.84 -8.96
C HIS A 195 -29.92 0.90 -8.35
N PHE A 196 -29.00 1.62 -8.99
CA PHE A 196 -27.65 1.85 -8.49
C PHE A 196 -27.53 3.24 -7.88
N ILE A 197 -26.97 3.35 -6.68
CA ILE A 197 -26.78 4.59 -5.94
C ILE A 197 -25.28 4.77 -5.65
N SER A 198 -24.66 5.77 -6.25
CA SER A 198 -23.26 6.12 -6.01
C SER A 198 -23.12 7.02 -4.79
N VAL A 199 -22.22 6.67 -3.87
CA VAL A 199 -21.80 7.56 -2.76
C VAL A 199 -20.29 7.76 -2.85
N ILE A 200 -19.87 9.00 -3.08
CA ILE A 200 -18.45 9.34 -3.21
C ILE A 200 -17.84 9.54 -1.83
N GLY A 201 -16.86 8.72 -1.48
CA GLY A 201 -16.13 8.86 -0.23
C GLY A 201 -15.39 7.61 0.22
N ARG A 202 -14.80 7.72 1.42
CA ARG A 202 -14.12 6.63 2.14
C ARG A 202 -14.78 6.44 3.49
N LEU A 203 -14.63 5.25 4.07
CA LEU A 203 -15.26 4.88 5.33
C LEU A 203 -14.80 5.77 6.51
N GLU A 204 -13.52 6.15 6.52
CA GLU A 204 -12.90 6.98 7.56
C GLU A 204 -13.42 8.43 7.55
N THR A 205 -13.89 8.91 6.39
CA THR A 205 -14.35 10.29 6.19
C THR A 205 -15.86 10.42 6.07
N LEU A 206 -16.59 9.30 6.10
CA LEU A 206 -18.04 9.27 5.95
C LEU A 206 -18.73 9.88 7.18
N ASP A 207 -19.74 10.73 6.94
CA ASP A 207 -20.57 11.25 8.03
C ASP A 207 -21.61 10.21 8.47
N PHE A 208 -21.45 9.73 9.70
CA PHE A 208 -22.34 8.73 10.31
C PHE A 208 -23.62 9.32 10.94
N SER A 209 -23.77 10.66 10.95
CA SER A 209 -24.91 11.33 11.59
C SER A 209 -26.27 10.93 11.02
N ASN A 210 -26.33 10.67 9.70
CA ASN A 210 -27.56 10.30 9.00
C ASN A 210 -27.29 9.34 7.83
N LEU A 211 -26.78 8.14 8.14
CA LEU A 211 -26.52 7.11 7.13
C LEU A 211 -27.74 6.76 6.28
N ARG A 212 -28.95 6.84 6.84
CA ARG A 212 -30.18 6.54 6.09
C ARG A 212 -30.36 7.48 4.90
N SER A 213 -30.14 8.78 5.12
CA SER A 213 -30.19 9.79 4.06
C SER A 213 -29.00 9.65 3.11
N THR A 214 -27.79 9.47 3.65
CA THR A 214 -26.56 9.33 2.84
C THR A 214 -26.66 8.16 1.86
N PHE A 215 -27.19 7.03 2.31
CA PHE A 215 -27.37 5.83 1.49
C PHE A 215 -28.75 5.75 0.81
N GLN A 216 -29.60 6.77 0.98
CA GLN A 216 -30.94 6.87 0.39
C GLN A 216 -31.84 5.64 0.70
N ILE A 217 -31.72 5.09 1.91
CA ILE A 217 -32.46 3.89 2.32
C ILE A 217 -33.90 4.23 2.68
N LYS A 218 -34.86 3.71 1.91
CA LYS A 218 -36.30 3.87 2.16
C LYS A 218 -36.74 3.14 3.44
N PHE A 219 -37.81 3.59 4.09
CA PHE A 219 -38.37 2.88 5.26
C PHE A 219 -39.12 1.61 4.84
N GLY A 220 -39.03 0.56 5.67
CA GLY A 220 -39.77 -0.69 5.46
C GLY A 220 -39.21 -1.61 4.37
N VAL A 221 -37.98 -1.40 3.92
CA VAL A 221 -37.28 -2.28 2.97
C VAL A 221 -36.31 -3.21 3.70
N ALA A 222 -36.03 -4.38 3.13
CA ALA A 222 -34.99 -5.27 3.62
C ALA A 222 -33.62 -4.64 3.38
N VAL A 223 -32.73 -4.65 4.38
CA VAL A 223 -31.41 -4.01 4.26
C VAL A 223 -30.30 -5.01 4.55
N ALA A 224 -29.36 -5.15 3.60
CA ALA A 224 -28.08 -5.83 3.81
C ALA A 224 -26.93 -4.83 3.79
N ILE A 225 -26.00 -4.97 4.72
CA ILE A 225 -24.74 -4.21 4.73
C ILE A 225 -23.60 -5.18 4.42
N SER A 226 -22.78 -4.89 3.42
CA SER A 226 -21.59 -5.68 3.07
C SER A 226 -20.34 -4.81 3.22
N CYS A 227 -19.34 -5.28 3.95
CA CYS A 227 -18.07 -4.60 4.11
C CYS A 227 -16.91 -5.60 4.03
N ALA A 228 -16.17 -5.57 2.92
CA ALA A 228 -14.99 -6.39 2.73
C ALA A 228 -13.71 -5.56 2.83
N LEU A 229 -12.80 -5.98 3.72
CA LEU A 229 -11.43 -5.49 3.89
C LEU A 229 -11.35 -3.97 4.10
N GLN A 230 -12.21 -3.39 4.93
CA GLN A 230 -12.24 -1.93 5.15
C GLN A 230 -12.49 -1.51 6.60
N MET A 231 -13.12 -2.33 7.43
CA MET A 231 -13.45 -1.92 8.79
C MET A 231 -12.22 -1.78 9.66
N HIS A 232 -11.14 -2.53 9.39
CA HIS A 232 -9.88 -2.41 10.12
C HIS A 232 -9.34 -0.96 10.12
N ARG A 233 -9.66 -0.17 9.09
CA ARG A 233 -9.25 1.24 8.96
C ARG A 233 -9.84 2.14 10.05
N LEU A 234 -10.89 1.67 10.74
CA LEU A 234 -11.56 2.38 11.83
C LEU A 234 -11.03 2.02 13.23
N LEU A 235 -10.06 1.10 13.32
CA LEU A 235 -9.46 0.65 14.58
C LEU A 235 -8.42 1.63 15.15
N LEU A 236 -8.50 2.90 14.78
CA LEU A 236 -7.68 3.95 15.38
C LEU A 236 -8.04 4.09 16.87
N VAL A 237 -7.05 3.86 17.73
CA VAL A 237 -7.18 4.05 19.18
C VAL A 237 -6.88 5.52 19.50
N ASP A 238 -7.73 6.18 20.30
CA ASP A 238 -7.48 7.55 20.79
C ASP A 238 -6.09 7.62 21.44
N ASP A 239 -5.27 8.63 21.05
CA ASP A 239 -3.87 8.89 21.47
C ASP A 239 -3.65 9.13 22.98
N ASN A 240 -4.61 8.75 23.83
CA ASN A 240 -4.51 8.89 25.29
C ASN A 240 -3.45 7.99 25.92
N LEU A 241 -2.87 7.04 25.18
CA LEU A 241 -1.56 6.47 25.50
C LEU A 241 -0.50 7.42 24.97
N SER A 242 0.13 8.22 25.86
CA SER A 242 1.18 9.14 25.43
C SER A 242 2.23 8.37 24.61
N SER A 243 2.70 8.97 23.51
CA SER A 243 3.80 8.45 22.70
C SER A 243 5.01 8.04 23.57
N THR A 244 5.17 8.70 24.72
CA THR A 244 6.14 8.38 25.78
C THR A 244 5.91 7.00 26.42
N SER A 245 4.67 6.61 26.71
CA SER A 245 4.30 5.32 27.31
C SER A 245 4.54 4.16 26.32
N ILE A 246 4.19 4.35 25.05
CA ILE A 246 4.47 3.37 23.99
C ILE A 246 5.97 3.24 23.76
N ALA A 247 6.71 4.36 23.70
CA ALA A 247 8.16 4.35 23.58
C ALA A 247 8.84 3.67 24.79
N GLN A 248 8.30 3.83 26.00
CA GLN A 248 8.78 3.12 27.19
C GLN A 248 8.48 1.62 27.13
N LEU A 249 7.29 1.21 26.70
CA LEU A 249 6.95 -0.20 26.49
C LEU A 249 7.82 -0.86 25.42
N GLN A 250 8.07 -0.16 24.31
CA GLN A 250 8.98 -0.61 23.26
C GLN A 250 10.42 -0.75 23.79
N LYS A 251 10.91 0.22 24.57
CA LYS A 251 12.22 0.11 25.23
C LYS A 251 12.28 -1.09 26.17
N MET A 252 11.27 -1.27 27.02
CA MET A 252 11.19 -2.41 27.96
C MET A 252 11.16 -3.75 27.22
N ALA A 253 10.34 -3.88 26.17
CA ALA A 253 10.25 -5.07 25.35
C ALA A 253 11.58 -5.43 24.67
N ASN A 254 12.37 -4.42 24.29
CA ASN A 254 13.70 -4.60 23.70
C ASN A 254 14.76 -5.02 24.74
N PHE A 255 14.61 -4.62 26.01
CA PHE A 255 15.48 -5.06 27.12
C PHE A 255 15.15 -6.46 27.63
N THR A 256 13.90 -6.90 27.51
CA THR A 256 13.51 -8.31 27.68
C THR A 256 13.82 -9.11 26.42
N GLN A 257 15.10 -9.26 26.10
CA GLN A 257 15.55 -10.53 25.53
C GLN A 257 15.28 -11.61 26.58
N PRO A 258 14.68 -12.77 26.23
CA PRO A 258 14.58 -13.87 27.17
C PRO A 258 15.99 -14.40 27.43
N LYS A 259 16.67 -13.85 28.43
CA LYS A 259 17.70 -14.59 29.14
C LYS A 259 16.99 -15.77 29.79
N GLN A 260 17.20 -16.95 29.21
CA GLN A 260 16.99 -18.27 29.78
C GLN A 260 16.15 -18.33 31.07
N MET A 261 14.94 -18.88 30.97
CA MET A 261 14.42 -19.74 32.03
C MET A 261 13.78 -20.97 31.40
N ALA A 262 14.62 -21.94 31.06
CA ALA A 262 14.25 -23.34 31.18
C ALA A 262 14.60 -23.78 32.61
N SER A 263 13.66 -23.65 33.54
CA SER A 263 13.42 -24.65 34.60
C SER A 263 12.31 -24.20 35.54
N SER A 264 11.51 -25.19 35.92
CA SER A 264 10.54 -25.21 37.01
C SER A 264 9.29 -24.32 36.87
N VAL A 265 8.18 -25.04 36.72
CA VAL A 265 6.87 -24.78 37.33
C VAL A 265 6.95 -23.79 38.50
N CYS A 266 6.65 -22.52 38.25
CA CYS A 266 5.96 -21.64 39.19
C CYS A 266 5.54 -20.36 38.46
N SER A 267 4.23 -20.10 38.39
CA SER A 267 3.69 -18.83 37.92
C SER A 267 4.21 -17.69 38.80
N PRO A 268 4.79 -16.60 38.24
CA PRO A 268 4.96 -15.37 38.98
C PRO A 268 3.75 -14.47 38.72
N ALA A 269 2.61 -14.85 39.30
CA ALA A 269 1.53 -13.92 39.57
C ALA A 269 1.89 -13.12 40.82
N SER A 270 2.83 -12.18 40.74
CA SER A 270 2.97 -11.10 41.73
C SER A 270 4.00 -10.02 41.33
N THR A 271 3.55 -8.77 41.37
CA THR A 271 4.33 -7.52 41.57
C THR A 271 4.96 -6.75 40.40
N LEU A 272 4.54 -6.94 39.16
CA LEU A 272 4.59 -5.83 38.19
C LEU A 272 3.20 -5.18 38.14
N ASN A 273 3.12 -3.94 38.63
CA ASN A 273 2.03 -3.03 38.32
C ASN A 273 2.05 -2.76 36.81
N TYR A 274 1.60 -3.72 36.02
CA TYR A 274 1.03 -3.42 34.71
C TYR A 274 -0.03 -2.37 34.99
N LEU A 275 0.13 -1.17 34.40
CA LEU A 275 -1.01 -0.33 34.08
C LEU A 275 -2.10 -1.29 33.63
N GLN A 276 -3.21 -1.34 34.37
CA GLN A 276 -4.37 -2.15 33.99
C GLN A 276 -4.59 -1.84 32.52
N THR A 277 -4.29 -2.80 31.64
CA THR A 277 -4.65 -2.69 30.24
C THR A 277 -6.15 -2.43 30.27
N PRO A 278 -6.62 -1.26 29.80
CA PRO A 278 -8.06 -1.05 29.75
C PRO A 278 -8.65 -2.23 29.00
N SER A 279 -9.77 -2.77 29.49
CA SER A 279 -10.59 -3.75 28.76
C SER A 279 -10.56 -3.36 27.28
N PRO A 280 -10.29 -4.27 26.34
CA PRO A 280 -10.28 -3.93 24.92
C PRO A 280 -11.66 -3.34 24.61
N ARG A 281 -11.73 -2.02 24.47
CA ARG A 281 -12.95 -1.31 24.15
C ARG A 281 -12.96 -1.13 22.65
N THR A 282 -14.10 -1.41 22.04
CA THR A 282 -14.32 -1.08 20.63
C THR A 282 -13.88 0.36 20.33
N PRO A 283 -12.97 0.58 19.37
CA PRO A 283 -12.48 1.91 19.02
C PRO A 283 -13.61 2.88 18.67
N LYS A 284 -13.44 4.15 19.04
CA LYS A 284 -14.52 5.15 19.01
C LYS A 284 -15.13 5.34 17.62
N LEU A 285 -14.32 5.33 16.57
CA LEU A 285 -14.80 5.51 15.21
C LEU A 285 -15.58 4.29 14.71
N LEU A 286 -15.08 3.07 14.98
CA LEU A 286 -15.79 1.82 14.72
C LEU A 286 -17.12 1.76 15.48
N ALA A 287 -17.12 2.06 16.78
CA ALA A 287 -18.33 2.07 17.60
C ALA A 287 -19.40 3.05 17.07
N ARG A 288 -18.98 4.23 16.58
CA ARG A 288 -19.89 5.21 15.95
C ARG A 288 -20.50 4.67 14.66
N LEU A 289 -19.70 4.05 13.79
CA LEU A 289 -20.22 3.43 12.55
C LEU A 289 -21.20 2.31 12.89
N LEU A 290 -20.81 1.38 13.76
CA LEU A 290 -21.64 0.23 14.14
C LEU A 290 -22.96 0.68 14.79
N SER A 291 -22.93 1.71 15.64
CA SER A 291 -24.14 2.31 16.20
C SER A 291 -25.03 2.93 15.12
N ALA A 292 -24.45 3.63 14.13
CA ALA A 292 -25.20 4.24 13.04
C ALA A 292 -25.80 3.18 12.10
N ILE A 293 -25.06 2.11 11.79
CA ILE A 293 -25.56 0.96 11.02
C ILE A 293 -26.71 0.30 11.76
N ARG A 294 -26.58 0.05 13.07
CA ARG A 294 -27.65 -0.55 13.88
C ARG A 294 -28.93 0.30 13.85
N ALA A 295 -28.82 1.63 13.79
CA ALA A 295 -29.97 2.52 13.64
C ALA A 295 -30.71 2.36 12.29
N LEU A 296 -30.05 1.80 11.26
CA LEU A 296 -30.69 1.41 10.00
C LEU A 296 -31.58 0.18 10.15
N LYS A 297 -31.37 -0.62 11.20
CA LYS A 297 -31.98 -1.94 11.46
C LYS A 297 -31.79 -2.91 10.29
N PRO A 298 -30.53 -3.22 9.90
CA PRO A 298 -30.28 -4.15 8.82
C PRO A 298 -30.74 -5.56 9.17
N ASN A 299 -31.24 -6.29 8.16
CA ASN A 299 -31.56 -7.72 8.26
C ASN A 299 -30.28 -8.55 8.45
N ILE A 300 -29.20 -8.16 7.76
CA ILE A 300 -27.89 -8.80 7.88
C ILE A 300 -26.75 -7.79 7.66
N MET A 301 -25.66 -7.98 8.38
CA MET A 301 -24.39 -7.30 8.15
C MET A 301 -23.30 -8.35 7.93
N LEU A 302 -22.54 -8.18 6.85
CA LEU A 302 -21.51 -9.10 6.39
C LEU A 302 -20.15 -8.42 6.44
N ILE A 303 -19.20 -9.12 7.05
CA ILE A 303 -17.85 -8.64 7.28
C ILE A 303 -16.90 -9.68 6.72
N MET A 304 -16.00 -9.24 5.86
CA MET A 304 -14.86 -10.03 5.40
C MET A 304 -13.60 -9.24 5.75
N GLU A 305 -12.74 -9.75 6.61
CA GLU A 305 -11.54 -9.05 7.08
C GLU A 305 -10.33 -9.98 7.03
N GLN A 306 -9.13 -9.40 6.98
CA GLN A 306 -7.88 -10.15 7.10
C GLN A 306 -7.74 -10.70 8.52
N ASP A 307 -7.60 -12.03 8.66
CA ASP A 307 -7.38 -12.69 9.97
C ASP A 307 -5.90 -12.67 10.34
N ALA A 308 -5.41 -11.51 10.79
CA ALA A 308 -4.04 -11.28 11.21
C ALA A 308 -3.99 -10.27 12.37
N ASP A 309 -3.02 -10.40 13.27
CA ASP A 309 -2.85 -9.44 14.37
C ASP A 309 -1.79 -8.37 14.05
N HIS A 310 -2.13 -7.48 13.11
CA HIS A 310 -1.28 -6.35 12.72
C HIS A 310 -1.53 -5.08 13.56
N ASN A 311 -2.45 -5.11 14.51
CA ASN A 311 -2.78 -3.95 15.35
C ASN A 311 -2.10 -3.96 16.74
N THR A 312 -1.18 -4.89 16.99
CA THR A 312 -0.41 -4.92 18.25
C THR A 312 0.36 -3.61 18.51
N LEU A 313 0.52 -3.26 19.79
CA LEU A 313 1.19 -2.02 20.21
C LEU A 313 2.68 -2.02 19.91
N LEU A 314 3.34 -3.18 20.03
CA LEU A 314 4.78 -3.32 19.87
C LEU A 314 5.15 -3.51 18.40
N PHE A 315 6.11 -2.72 17.92
CA PHE A 315 6.60 -2.83 16.54
C PHE A 315 7.12 -4.24 16.21
N ARG A 316 7.82 -4.88 17.15
CA ARG A 316 8.38 -6.23 16.97
C ARG A 316 7.30 -7.27 16.70
N ASP A 317 6.16 -7.17 17.40
CA ASP A 317 5.07 -8.13 17.24
C ASP A 317 4.39 -7.93 15.89
N ARG A 318 4.12 -6.68 15.50
CA ARG A 318 3.63 -6.36 14.15
C ARG A 318 4.59 -6.84 13.05
N PHE A 319 5.89 -6.66 13.25
CA PHE A 319 6.91 -7.13 12.31
C PHE A 319 6.88 -8.65 12.12
N ASN A 320 6.81 -9.39 13.22
CA ASN A 320 6.74 -10.85 13.18
C ASN A 320 5.47 -11.32 12.47
N GLU A 321 4.32 -10.71 12.78
CA GLU A 321 3.06 -11.05 12.14
C GLU A 321 3.06 -10.71 10.64
N VAL A 322 3.61 -9.56 10.24
CA VAL A 322 3.79 -9.18 8.83
C VAL A 322 4.64 -10.21 8.09
N LEU A 323 5.76 -10.63 8.67
CA LEU A 323 6.63 -11.63 8.04
C LEU A 323 5.89 -12.96 7.83
N ASN A 324 5.14 -13.42 8.82
CA ASN A 324 4.40 -14.67 8.74
C ASN A 324 3.22 -14.60 7.77
N TYR A 325 2.38 -13.56 7.88
CA TYR A 325 1.16 -13.39 7.09
C TYR A 325 1.48 -13.16 5.61
N TYR A 326 2.39 -12.23 5.31
CA TYR A 326 2.71 -11.91 3.93
C TYR A 326 3.63 -12.95 3.29
N ALA A 327 4.43 -13.73 4.03
CA ALA A 327 5.17 -14.85 3.43
C ALA A 327 4.20 -15.85 2.78
N ALA A 328 3.11 -16.20 3.48
CA ALA A 328 2.07 -17.08 2.94
C ALA A 328 1.43 -16.50 1.67
N LEU A 329 1.07 -15.20 1.67
CA LEU A 329 0.50 -14.54 0.49
C LEU A 329 1.47 -14.50 -0.71
N PHE A 330 2.75 -14.19 -0.47
CA PHE A 330 3.77 -14.18 -1.52
C PHE A 330 4.00 -15.57 -2.10
N ASP A 331 4.01 -16.62 -1.26
CA ASP A 331 4.10 -18.01 -1.71
C ASP A 331 2.87 -18.40 -2.56
N CYS A 332 1.66 -18.02 -2.12
CA CYS A 332 0.43 -18.26 -2.86
C CYS A 332 0.45 -17.62 -4.25
N PHE A 333 0.75 -16.33 -4.33
CA PHE A 333 0.79 -15.62 -5.61
C PHE A 333 1.96 -16.07 -6.49
N HIS A 334 3.07 -16.47 -5.89
CA HIS A 334 4.17 -17.10 -6.62
C HIS A 334 3.73 -18.41 -7.26
N ALA A 335 3.06 -19.30 -6.51
CA ALA A 335 2.55 -20.57 -7.03
C ALA A 335 1.52 -20.38 -8.16
N VAL A 336 0.59 -19.42 -8.00
CA VAL A 336 -0.41 -19.09 -9.04
C VAL A 336 0.27 -18.59 -10.32
N ALA A 337 1.26 -17.70 -10.21
CA ALA A 337 2.00 -17.19 -11.36
C ALA A 337 2.92 -18.25 -12.00
N ALA A 338 3.54 -19.12 -11.19
CA ALA A 338 4.36 -20.22 -11.68
C ALA A 338 3.54 -21.23 -12.49
N ALA A 339 2.29 -21.49 -12.09
CA ALA A 339 1.37 -22.34 -12.83
C ALA A 339 0.86 -21.70 -14.14
N ASN A 340 0.92 -20.38 -14.29
CA ASN A 340 0.53 -19.65 -15.49
C ASN A 340 1.44 -18.43 -15.71
N PRO A 341 2.56 -18.57 -16.45
CA PRO A 341 3.55 -17.52 -16.61
C PRO A 341 3.00 -16.20 -17.19
N GLY A 342 1.89 -16.24 -17.93
CA GLY A 342 1.18 -15.06 -18.43
C GLY A 342 0.60 -14.16 -17.33
N ARG A 343 0.57 -14.63 -16.08
CA ARG A 343 0.11 -13.87 -14.89
C ARG A 343 1.25 -13.23 -14.10
N THR A 344 2.50 -13.31 -14.56
CA THR A 344 3.65 -12.73 -13.84
C THR A 344 3.51 -11.21 -13.66
N ASP A 345 3.09 -10.50 -14.72
CA ASP A 345 2.86 -9.05 -14.65
C ASP A 345 1.67 -8.70 -13.75
N GLU A 346 0.66 -9.57 -13.70
CA GLU A 346 -0.46 -9.40 -12.77
C GLU A 346 0.01 -9.49 -11.32
N ARG A 347 0.83 -10.50 -11.00
CA ARG A 347 1.44 -10.70 -9.68
C ARG A 347 2.29 -9.49 -9.29
N LEU A 348 3.23 -9.09 -10.15
CA LEU A 348 4.15 -7.99 -9.87
C LEU A 348 3.39 -6.68 -9.59
N ARG A 349 2.30 -6.43 -10.32
CA ARG A 349 1.44 -5.27 -10.07
C ARG A 349 0.76 -5.33 -8.71
N VAL A 350 0.24 -6.49 -8.32
CA VAL A 350 -0.40 -6.71 -7.01
C VAL A 350 0.60 -6.57 -5.85
N GLU A 351 1.75 -7.26 -5.94
CA GLU A 351 2.81 -7.17 -4.92
C GLU A 351 3.28 -5.71 -4.74
N ARG A 352 3.36 -4.94 -5.83
CA ARG A 352 3.82 -3.54 -5.80
C ARG A 352 2.79 -2.56 -5.28
N MET A 353 1.54 -2.65 -5.74
CA MET A 353 0.57 -1.57 -5.53
C MET A 353 -0.43 -1.85 -4.41
N ILE A 354 -0.52 -3.12 -3.97
CA ILE A 354 -1.41 -3.53 -2.89
C ILE A 354 -0.55 -4.00 -1.70
N LEU A 355 0.13 -5.14 -1.83
CA LEU A 355 0.82 -5.76 -0.69
C LEU A 355 1.94 -4.89 -0.12
N ARG A 356 2.77 -4.28 -0.97
CA ARG A 356 3.83 -3.36 -0.53
C ARG A 356 3.28 -2.17 0.26
N GLU A 357 2.21 -1.55 -0.22
CA GLU A 357 1.66 -0.37 0.44
C GLU A 357 0.98 -0.74 1.77
N GLU A 358 0.35 -1.91 1.86
CA GLU A 358 -0.15 -2.44 3.13
C GLU A 358 1.00 -2.70 4.13
N ILE A 359 2.06 -3.40 3.70
CA ILE A 359 3.23 -3.69 4.53
C ILE A 359 3.91 -2.40 4.99
N LYS A 360 4.09 -1.43 4.10
CA LYS A 360 4.64 -0.11 4.43
C LYS A 360 3.76 0.60 5.46
N ASN A 361 2.44 0.56 5.32
CA ASN A 361 1.56 1.19 6.30
C ASN A 361 1.68 0.56 7.70
N ILE A 362 1.77 -0.78 7.77
CA ILE A 362 1.90 -1.50 9.05
C ILE A 362 3.26 -1.23 9.73
N LEU A 363 4.34 -1.23 8.94
CA LEU A 363 5.71 -1.17 9.46
C LEU A 363 6.26 0.26 9.59
N VAL A 364 5.81 1.21 8.79
CA VAL A 364 6.35 2.58 8.77
C VAL A 364 5.47 3.54 9.56
N CYS A 365 4.16 3.51 9.33
CA CYS A 365 3.25 4.49 9.89
C CYS A 365 2.92 4.22 11.37
N GLU A 366 2.51 5.27 12.08
CA GLU A 366 1.97 5.20 13.44
C GLU A 366 0.78 6.18 13.58
N GLY A 367 0.05 6.10 14.70
CA GLY A 367 -1.08 7.01 14.98
C GLY A 367 -2.12 7.04 13.86
N VAL A 368 -2.63 8.23 13.54
CA VAL A 368 -3.63 8.44 12.48
C VAL A 368 -3.18 8.01 11.08
N HIS A 369 -1.87 7.97 10.81
CA HIS A 369 -1.34 7.60 9.50
C HIS A 369 -1.33 6.09 9.29
N ARG A 370 -1.26 5.29 10.36
CA ARG A 370 -1.40 3.83 10.29
C ARG A 370 -2.87 3.46 10.28
N HIS A 371 -3.32 2.90 9.18
CA HIS A 371 -4.71 2.52 8.93
C HIS A 371 -4.88 1.03 8.59
N GLU A 372 -3.81 0.33 8.21
CA GLU A 372 -3.78 -1.13 8.10
C GLU A 372 -3.61 -1.72 9.52
N ARG A 373 -4.75 -2.06 10.13
CA ARG A 373 -4.87 -2.46 11.53
C ARG A 373 -5.64 -3.76 11.65
N HIS A 374 -5.19 -4.80 10.96
CA HIS A 374 -5.87 -6.09 11.00
C HIS A 374 -5.90 -6.63 12.44
N GLU A 375 -7.03 -7.25 12.77
CA GLU A 375 -7.28 -7.96 14.02
C GLU A 375 -7.88 -9.33 13.71
N ARG A 376 -7.70 -10.27 14.64
CA ARG A 376 -8.19 -11.64 14.46
C ARG A 376 -9.71 -11.72 14.60
N LEU A 377 -10.27 -12.84 14.13
CA LEU A 377 -11.72 -13.08 14.17
C LEU A 377 -12.34 -12.91 15.56
N ASP A 378 -11.67 -13.37 16.62
CA ASP A 378 -12.15 -13.28 18.00
C ASP A 378 -12.29 -11.83 18.49
N GLN A 379 -11.36 -10.96 18.08
CA GLN A 379 -11.43 -9.51 18.34
C GLN A 379 -12.58 -8.86 17.57
N TRP A 380 -12.74 -9.21 16.28
CA TRP A 380 -13.89 -8.75 15.50
C TRP A 380 -15.23 -9.19 16.10
N ALA A 381 -15.33 -10.45 16.54
CA ALA A 381 -16.53 -10.96 17.19
C ALA A 381 -16.86 -10.15 18.46
N MET A 382 -15.86 -9.87 19.29
CA MET A 382 -16.01 -9.01 20.47
C MET A 382 -16.54 -7.61 20.09
N HIS A 383 -15.95 -6.95 19.09
CA HIS A 383 -16.41 -5.61 18.66
C HIS A 383 -17.85 -5.59 18.18
N MET A 384 -18.26 -6.64 17.46
CA MET A 384 -19.63 -6.79 16.98
C MET A 384 -20.61 -7.03 18.13
N GLU A 385 -20.27 -7.91 19.07
CA GLU A 385 -21.09 -8.21 20.25
C GLU A 385 -21.25 -7.00 21.18
N GLU A 386 -20.15 -6.27 21.47
CA GLU A 386 -20.19 -5.03 22.26
C GLU A 386 -21.07 -3.96 21.61
N SER A 387 -21.16 -3.97 20.28
CA SER A 387 -22.00 -3.04 19.51
C SER A 387 -23.46 -3.51 19.35
N GLY A 388 -23.80 -4.68 19.93
CA GLY A 388 -25.14 -5.24 19.94
C GLY A 388 -25.54 -5.95 18.65
N PHE A 389 -24.58 -6.46 17.89
CA PHE A 389 -24.82 -7.44 16.83
C PHE A 389 -24.73 -8.85 17.40
N HIS A 390 -25.41 -9.79 16.75
CA HIS A 390 -25.35 -11.20 17.09
C HIS A 390 -24.84 -12.00 15.90
N ASN A 391 -23.99 -13.00 16.17
CA ASN A 391 -23.49 -13.87 15.12
C ASN A 391 -24.62 -14.70 14.51
N VAL A 392 -24.67 -14.75 13.19
CA VAL A 392 -25.53 -15.65 12.42
C VAL A 392 -24.63 -16.72 11.82
N GLN A 393 -24.90 -17.98 12.14
CA GLN A 393 -24.11 -19.08 11.59
C GLN A 393 -24.41 -19.26 10.10
N LEU A 394 -23.35 -19.45 9.31
CA LEU A 394 -23.50 -19.83 7.91
C LEU A 394 -24.24 -21.16 7.80
N SER A 395 -25.22 -21.23 6.89
CA SER A 395 -25.93 -22.46 6.61
C SER A 395 -25.00 -23.52 5.98
N PHE A 396 -25.40 -24.79 6.10
CA PHE A 396 -24.70 -25.88 5.42
C PHE A 396 -24.67 -25.68 3.90
N SER A 397 -25.74 -25.11 3.32
CA SER A 397 -25.82 -24.81 1.89
C SER A 397 -24.79 -23.76 1.49
N ALA A 398 -24.64 -22.69 2.27
CA ALA A 398 -23.63 -21.67 2.06
C ALA A 398 -22.21 -22.25 2.06
N ILE A 399 -21.90 -23.09 3.07
CA ILE A 399 -20.60 -23.76 3.21
C ILE A 399 -20.33 -24.71 2.05
N ARG A 400 -21.36 -25.43 1.57
CA ARG A 400 -21.23 -26.35 0.44
C ARG A 400 -20.93 -25.61 -0.87
N GLU A 401 -21.64 -24.53 -1.16
CA GLU A 401 -21.43 -23.73 -2.37
C GLU A 401 -20.03 -23.08 -2.39
N VAL A 402 -19.57 -22.62 -1.24
CA VAL A 402 -18.18 -22.20 -1.04
C VAL A 402 -17.20 -23.29 -1.44
N GLY A 403 -17.40 -24.52 -0.95
CA GLY A 403 -16.55 -25.67 -1.30
C GLY A 403 -16.56 -26.01 -2.80
N LEU A 404 -17.71 -25.84 -3.47
CA LEU A 404 -17.82 -26.06 -4.92
C LEU A 404 -17.12 -24.96 -5.72
N SER A 405 -17.27 -23.69 -5.33
CA SER A 405 -16.66 -22.54 -6.00
C SER A 405 -15.12 -22.61 -5.95
N VAL A 406 -14.57 -22.98 -4.80
CA VAL A 406 -13.13 -23.19 -4.61
C VAL A 406 -12.60 -24.28 -5.54
N ARG A 407 -13.28 -25.43 -5.62
CA ARG A 407 -12.88 -26.58 -6.46
C ARG A 407 -13.01 -26.31 -7.96
N GLY A 408 -13.99 -25.49 -8.37
CA GLY A 408 -14.21 -25.14 -9.77
C GLY A 408 -13.18 -24.14 -10.31
N ASN A 409 -12.71 -23.21 -9.48
CA ASN A 409 -11.83 -22.11 -9.91
C ASN A 409 -10.34 -22.36 -9.65
N TYR A 410 -9.98 -23.24 -8.71
CA TYR A 410 -8.59 -23.43 -8.30
C TYR A 410 -8.23 -24.93 -8.21
N ARG A 411 -7.16 -25.32 -8.92
CA ARG A 411 -6.54 -26.67 -8.79
C ARG A 411 -5.82 -26.86 -7.45
N ALA A 412 -5.70 -25.81 -6.63
CA ALA A 412 -5.07 -25.79 -5.32
C ALA A 412 -6.12 -25.91 -4.19
N ALA A 413 -7.04 -26.86 -4.32
CA ALA A 413 -8.15 -27.05 -3.38
C ALA A 413 -7.72 -27.59 -1.99
N ASP A 414 -6.42 -27.82 -1.76
CA ASP A 414 -5.88 -28.41 -0.54
C ASP A 414 -5.67 -27.39 0.61
N TYR A 415 -5.88 -26.09 0.36
CA TYR A 415 -5.45 -24.99 1.25
C TYR A 415 -6.58 -24.15 1.85
N ILE A 416 -7.82 -24.68 1.97
CA ILE A 416 -8.93 -23.95 2.60
C ILE A 416 -9.61 -24.85 3.63
N GLN A 417 -9.36 -24.59 4.91
CA GLN A 417 -10.20 -25.10 6.01
C GLN A 417 -11.27 -24.07 6.34
N ILE A 418 -12.53 -24.49 6.53
CA ILE A 418 -13.65 -23.66 6.99
C ILE A 418 -13.95 -24.06 8.43
N SER A 419 -13.80 -23.12 9.37
CA SER A 419 -14.10 -23.35 10.79
C SER A 419 -15.60 -23.49 11.05
N HIS A 420 -15.97 -24.40 11.96
CA HIS A 420 -17.38 -24.68 12.34
C HIS A 420 -17.92 -23.73 13.43
N SER A 421 -17.24 -22.61 13.71
CA SER A 421 -17.58 -21.65 14.78
C SER A 421 -18.67 -20.63 14.38
N GLY A 422 -19.42 -20.87 13.30
CA GLY A 422 -20.42 -19.92 12.78
C GLY A 422 -19.85 -18.85 11.85
N CYS A 423 -18.53 -18.61 11.90
CA CYS A 423 -17.78 -17.78 10.96
C CYS A 423 -16.88 -18.66 10.05
N SER A 424 -16.76 -18.30 8.78
CA SER A 424 -15.81 -18.93 7.86
C SER A 424 -14.44 -18.26 7.97
N VAL A 425 -13.49 -18.92 8.64
CA VAL A 425 -12.07 -18.56 8.55
C VAL A 425 -11.44 -19.36 7.43
N GLN A 426 -10.59 -18.75 6.60
CA GLN A 426 -9.86 -19.43 5.54
C GLN A 426 -8.37 -19.43 5.89
N HIS A 427 -7.80 -20.60 6.19
CA HIS A 427 -6.39 -20.76 6.54
C HIS A 427 -5.55 -21.31 5.39
N MET A 428 -4.33 -20.80 5.22
CA MET A 428 -3.34 -21.37 4.30
C MET A 428 -2.47 -22.41 5.02
N SER A 429 -2.53 -23.68 4.62
CA SER A 429 -1.65 -24.73 5.16
C SER A 429 -0.27 -24.67 4.51
N GLY A 430 0.61 -23.82 5.05
CA GLY A 430 2.03 -23.73 4.70
C GLY A 430 2.92 -23.18 5.82
N SER A 431 2.35 -22.86 6.99
CA SER A 431 3.14 -22.41 8.13
C SER A 431 3.93 -23.61 8.70
N SER A 432 5.18 -23.74 8.27
CA SER A 432 6.20 -24.55 8.93
C SER A 432 6.40 -24.03 10.36
N ARG A 433 5.50 -24.44 11.25
CA ARG A 433 5.48 -24.06 12.66
C ARG A 433 6.44 -24.93 13.48
N GLY A 434 7.63 -25.21 12.95
CA GLY A 434 8.64 -26.03 13.61
C GLY A 434 10.02 -25.82 12.98
N MET A 435 11.03 -25.73 13.85
CA MET A 435 12.43 -25.33 13.57
C MET A 435 12.53 -23.81 13.45
N PHE A 436 13.16 -23.06 14.35
CA PHE A 436 14.52 -23.22 14.86
C PHE A 436 14.62 -22.74 16.32
N GLN A 437 15.30 -23.52 17.16
CA GLN A 437 15.66 -23.17 18.53
C GLN A 437 17.17 -23.44 18.69
N ASP A 438 17.85 -22.45 19.28
CA ASP A 438 19.18 -22.41 19.92
C ASP A 438 20.43 -22.97 19.17
N ASP A 439 21.47 -22.14 19.00
CA ASP A 439 22.62 -22.11 19.93
C ASP A 439 23.79 -21.20 19.48
N MET A 440 24.62 -20.82 20.47
CA MET A 440 26.01 -20.28 20.44
C MET A 440 26.27 -18.76 20.57
N LEU A 441 26.78 -18.44 21.77
CA LEU A 441 27.29 -17.16 22.29
C LEU A 441 28.83 -17.04 22.15
N SER A 442 29.35 -15.81 22.04
CA SER A 442 30.50 -15.30 22.83
C SER A 442 30.71 -13.80 22.52
N SER A 443 30.40 -12.91 23.47
CA SER A 443 31.28 -12.24 24.45
C SER A 443 31.92 -10.94 23.95
N ALA A 444 31.41 -9.81 24.44
CA ALA A 444 32.16 -8.56 24.57
C ALA A 444 31.76 -7.83 25.87
N THR A 445 32.77 -7.43 26.62
CA THR A 445 32.71 -6.70 27.89
C THR A 445 32.31 -5.24 27.70
N SER A 446 31.50 -4.74 28.62
CA SER A 446 30.97 -3.37 28.65
C SER A 446 31.88 -2.39 29.40
N SER A 447 31.69 -1.09 29.12
CA SER A 447 31.86 0.00 30.08
C SER A 447 30.92 1.15 29.68
N PRO A 448 30.17 1.76 30.63
CA PRO A 448 29.21 2.83 30.33
C PRO A 448 29.81 4.21 30.59
N ALA A 449 29.44 5.20 29.78
CA ALA A 449 29.60 6.61 30.12
C ALA A 449 28.24 7.31 30.00
N SER A 450 27.70 7.61 31.18
CA SER A 450 26.55 8.46 31.45
C SER A 450 26.85 9.92 31.10
N SER A 451 25.89 10.63 30.49
CA SER A 451 25.75 12.07 30.71
C SER A 451 24.28 12.48 30.70
N VAL A 452 23.96 13.30 31.71
CA VAL A 452 22.66 13.82 32.10
C VAL A 452 22.43 15.12 31.34
N TYR A 453 21.28 15.25 30.66
CA TYR A 453 20.83 16.53 30.11
C TYR A 453 19.77 17.15 31.03
N SER A 454 19.98 18.41 31.40
CA SER A 454 19.00 19.28 32.07
C SER A 454 18.22 20.10 31.03
N PRO A 455 16.95 20.45 31.29
CA PRO A 455 16.07 21.08 30.30
C PRO A 455 16.29 22.60 30.23
N SER A 456 16.13 23.17 29.04
CA SER A 456 16.04 24.62 28.83
C SER A 456 14.67 24.98 28.24
N PRO A 457 14.11 26.16 28.56
CA PRO A 457 12.68 26.44 28.48
C PRO A 457 12.21 26.87 27.09
N SER A 458 10.95 26.55 26.81
CA SER A 458 10.18 26.96 25.64
C SER A 458 9.88 28.47 25.63
N PRO A 459 9.92 29.14 24.45
CA PRO A 459 9.24 30.39 24.25
C PRO A 459 7.85 30.16 23.64
N SER A 460 6.90 30.84 24.26
CA SER A 460 5.48 30.97 23.95
C SER A 460 5.21 31.58 22.57
N ASN A 461 4.15 31.07 21.94
CA ASN A 461 3.44 31.61 20.78
C ASN A 461 3.24 33.13 20.81
N GLY A 462 3.64 33.78 19.71
CA GLY A 462 3.25 35.14 19.34
C GLY A 462 3.08 35.21 17.82
N SER A 463 1.82 35.19 17.37
CA SER A 463 1.38 35.28 15.98
C SER A 463 1.72 36.63 15.34
N TRP A 464 2.54 36.59 14.27
CA TRP A 464 2.53 37.51 13.11
C TRP A 464 3.31 36.82 11.96
N VAL A 465 2.72 35.83 11.29
CA VAL A 465 3.27 35.34 10.03
C VAL A 465 2.60 36.14 8.90
N GLN A 466 3.28 37.16 8.40
CA GLN A 466 2.94 37.74 7.11
C GLN A 466 3.09 36.63 6.05
N GLU A 467 2.00 36.32 5.33
CA GLU A 467 2.08 35.51 4.12
C GLU A 467 3.03 36.20 3.13
N LEU A 468 4.18 35.58 2.89
CA LEU A 468 5.17 36.06 1.93
C LEU A 468 4.52 36.12 0.54
N SER A 469 4.83 37.16 -0.24
CA SER A 469 4.39 37.20 -1.63
C SER A 469 4.99 36.02 -2.42
N HIS A 470 4.31 35.57 -3.47
CA HIS A 470 4.76 34.46 -4.31
C HIS A 470 6.21 34.64 -4.82
N ASP A 471 6.59 35.87 -5.16
CA ASP A 471 7.95 36.20 -5.65
C ASP A 471 8.99 36.06 -4.53
N GLN A 472 8.64 36.43 -3.30
CA GLN A 472 9.51 36.25 -2.13
C GLN A 472 9.68 34.78 -1.77
N GLN A 473 8.60 33.98 -1.85
CA GLN A 473 8.66 32.54 -1.65
C GLN A 473 9.53 31.86 -2.73
N SER A 474 9.42 32.32 -3.98
CA SER A 474 10.20 31.83 -5.11
C SER A 474 11.71 32.09 -4.94
N VAL A 475 12.09 33.33 -4.58
CA VAL A 475 13.49 33.68 -4.30
C VAL A 475 14.03 32.90 -3.11
N ARG A 476 13.23 32.73 -2.05
CA ARG A 476 13.60 31.93 -0.88
C ARG A 476 13.83 30.47 -1.23
N LEU A 477 12.95 29.86 -2.02
CA LEU A 477 13.11 28.47 -2.50
C LEU A 477 14.40 28.28 -3.29
N ILE A 478 14.71 29.19 -4.21
CA ILE A 478 15.96 29.15 -4.98
C ILE A 478 17.18 29.24 -4.05
N GLY A 479 17.15 30.17 -3.09
CA GLY A 479 18.22 30.30 -2.09
C GLY A 479 18.42 29.03 -1.25
N LEU A 480 17.32 28.44 -0.76
CA LEU A 480 17.34 27.19 0.01
C LEU A 480 17.89 26.02 -0.81
N LEU A 481 17.55 25.92 -2.10
CA LEU A 481 18.09 24.88 -2.98
C LEU A 481 19.60 25.00 -3.17
N TYR A 482 20.12 26.21 -3.42
CA TYR A 482 21.56 26.44 -3.53
C TYR A 482 22.28 26.11 -2.23
N GLN A 483 21.73 26.54 -1.09
CA GLN A 483 22.28 26.22 0.23
C GLN A 483 22.29 24.71 0.48
N CYS A 484 21.16 24.03 0.24
CA CYS A 484 21.06 22.59 0.40
C CYS A 484 22.09 21.85 -0.48
N ALA A 485 22.24 22.26 -1.73
CA ALA A 485 23.22 21.67 -2.65
C ALA A 485 24.67 21.85 -2.15
N ALA A 486 25.00 23.02 -1.60
CA ALA A 486 26.30 23.28 -1.00
C ALA A 486 26.56 22.39 0.22
N GLU A 487 25.59 22.27 1.13
CA GLU A 487 25.70 21.44 2.34
C GLU A 487 25.79 19.95 2.01
N VAL A 488 25.02 19.46 1.02
CA VAL A 488 25.14 18.09 0.49
C VAL A 488 26.53 17.87 -0.12
N SER A 489 27.05 18.84 -0.88
CA SER A 489 28.41 18.74 -1.45
C SER A 489 29.50 18.75 -0.38
N ALA A 490 29.28 19.45 0.73
CA ALA A 490 30.17 19.48 1.88
C ALA A 490 30.07 18.21 2.76
N GLY A 491 29.12 17.30 2.48
CA GLY A 491 28.88 16.11 3.30
C GLY A 491 28.25 16.41 4.66
N SER A 492 27.71 17.61 4.86
CA SER A 492 27.14 18.06 6.14
C SER A 492 25.69 17.59 6.27
N PHE A 493 25.50 16.36 6.79
CA PHE A 493 24.19 15.71 6.88
C PHE A 493 23.13 16.54 7.60
N ASP A 494 23.43 17.03 8.81
CA ASP A 494 22.45 17.76 9.64
C ASP A 494 22.00 19.07 8.98
N ARG A 495 22.94 19.80 8.37
CA ARG A 495 22.65 21.07 7.69
C ARG A 495 21.88 20.87 6.40
N ALA A 496 22.26 19.86 5.61
CA ALA A 496 21.51 19.50 4.42
C ALA A 496 20.09 19.07 4.79
N ASN A 497 19.92 18.25 5.84
CA ASN A 497 18.62 17.84 6.33
C ASN A 497 17.75 19.03 6.77
N LEU A 498 18.31 20.00 7.49
CA LEU A 498 17.60 21.23 7.86
C LEU A 498 17.15 22.04 6.63
N CYS A 499 18.00 22.10 5.59
CA CYS A 499 17.62 22.77 4.35
C CYS A 499 16.46 22.04 3.65
N LEU A 500 16.51 20.70 3.59
CA LEU A 500 15.44 19.88 3.03
C LEU A 500 14.12 20.11 3.78
N GLU A 501 14.15 20.17 5.12
CA GLU A 501 12.97 20.47 5.94
C GLU A 501 12.32 21.81 5.57
N HIS A 502 13.11 22.87 5.37
CA HIS A 502 12.58 24.16 4.95
C HIS A 502 12.04 24.13 3.50
N ILE A 503 12.64 23.33 2.62
CA ILE A 503 12.18 23.21 1.23
C ILE A 503 10.83 22.49 1.20
N THR A 504 10.65 21.40 1.96
CA THR A 504 9.43 20.59 1.94
C THR A 504 8.21 21.30 2.51
N GLN A 505 8.42 22.31 3.36
CA GLN A 505 7.35 23.22 3.81
C GLN A 505 6.84 24.16 2.70
N LEU A 506 7.63 24.38 1.65
CA LEU A 506 7.37 25.36 0.60
C LEU A 506 7.15 24.71 -0.78
N ALA A 507 7.48 23.43 -0.94
CA ALA A 507 7.52 22.71 -2.19
C ALA A 507 6.74 21.38 -2.12
N SER A 508 5.91 21.13 -3.13
CA SER A 508 5.19 19.87 -3.33
C SER A 508 4.99 19.65 -4.82
N LEU A 509 4.86 18.39 -5.27
CA LEU A 509 4.53 18.07 -6.66
C LEU A 509 3.12 18.51 -7.05
N ASP A 510 2.20 18.61 -6.08
CA ASP A 510 0.82 19.10 -6.31
C ASP A 510 0.72 20.63 -6.20
N ALA A 511 1.83 21.32 -5.95
CA ALA A 511 1.82 22.76 -5.80
C ALA A 511 1.33 23.44 -7.09
N PRO A 512 0.53 24.52 -6.99
CA PRO A 512 -0.02 25.21 -8.16
C PRO A 512 1.09 25.84 -9.01
N HIS A 513 2.19 26.28 -8.39
CA HIS A 513 3.28 27.00 -9.05
C HIS A 513 4.40 26.08 -9.51
N ALA A 514 4.89 26.30 -10.74
CA ALA A 514 5.90 25.44 -11.38
C ALA A 514 7.23 25.37 -10.60
N LEU A 515 7.68 26.47 -10.00
CA LEU A 515 8.93 26.51 -9.24
C LEU A 515 8.85 25.66 -7.97
N GLN A 516 7.69 25.60 -7.31
CA GLN A 516 7.49 24.74 -6.13
C GLN A 516 7.53 23.26 -6.52
N ARG A 517 6.88 22.88 -7.63
CA ARG A 517 6.97 21.52 -8.17
C ARG A 517 8.41 21.15 -8.54
N LEU A 518 9.12 22.08 -9.19
CA LEU A 518 10.53 21.90 -9.54
C LEU A 518 11.40 21.75 -8.28
N ALA A 519 11.19 22.58 -7.26
CA ALA A 519 11.92 22.52 -6.01
C ALA A 519 11.72 21.19 -5.28
N ALA A 520 10.51 20.60 -5.33
CA ALA A 520 10.24 19.27 -4.77
C ALA A 520 11.08 18.19 -5.47
N VAL A 521 11.17 18.23 -6.82
CA VAL A 521 12.02 17.31 -7.59
C VAL A 521 13.51 17.49 -7.26
N PHE A 522 13.98 18.72 -7.11
CA PHE A 522 15.37 18.97 -6.68
C PHE A 522 15.62 18.50 -5.24
N ALA A 523 14.67 18.69 -4.33
CA ALA A 523 14.77 18.23 -2.95
C ALA A 523 14.91 16.71 -2.89
N ASP A 524 14.11 15.96 -3.65
CA ASP A 524 14.24 14.50 -3.78
C ASP A 524 15.63 14.09 -4.28
N ALA A 525 16.11 14.73 -5.35
CA ALA A 525 17.44 14.43 -5.90
C ALA A 525 18.57 14.72 -4.88
N LEU A 526 18.48 15.83 -4.15
CA LEU A 526 19.43 16.20 -3.10
C LEU A 526 19.36 15.25 -1.90
N ALA A 527 18.16 14.83 -1.48
CA ALA A 527 17.95 13.85 -0.43
C ALA A 527 18.55 12.49 -0.81
N ARG A 528 18.32 12.01 -2.03
CA ARG A 528 18.94 10.78 -2.54
C ARG A 528 20.46 10.89 -2.62
N LYS A 529 20.99 12.05 -3.01
CA LYS A 529 22.45 12.29 -2.99
C LYS A 529 23.02 12.28 -1.58
N LEU A 530 22.31 12.86 -0.62
CA LEU A 530 22.67 12.83 0.81
C LEU A 530 22.69 11.41 1.36
N LEU A 531 21.70 10.58 0.98
CA LEU A 531 21.64 9.17 1.38
C LEU A 531 22.81 8.33 0.86
N ASN A 532 23.51 8.74 -0.20
CA ASN A 532 24.70 8.02 -0.66
C ASN A 532 25.86 8.00 0.36
N LEU A 533 25.79 8.83 1.40
CA LEU A 533 26.67 8.73 2.57
C LEU A 533 26.44 7.45 3.39
N ILE A 534 25.27 6.80 3.23
CA ILE A 534 24.85 5.58 3.94
C ILE A 534 24.44 4.53 2.87
N PRO A 535 25.39 3.80 2.27
CA PRO A 535 25.15 3.08 1.01
C PRO A 535 24.13 1.94 1.07
N GLY A 536 24.04 1.22 2.18
CA GLY A 536 23.03 0.18 2.42
C GLY A 536 21.64 0.77 2.53
N LEU A 537 21.48 1.88 3.26
CA LEU A 537 20.22 2.63 3.34
C LEU A 537 19.79 3.18 1.97
N SER A 538 20.71 3.81 1.24
CA SER A 538 20.45 4.28 -0.14
C SER A 538 19.98 3.13 -1.03
N ARG A 539 20.63 1.97 -0.96
CA ARG A 539 20.22 0.78 -1.74
C ARG A 539 18.88 0.21 -1.31
N ALA A 540 18.57 0.19 -0.01
CA ALA A 540 17.28 -0.29 0.49
C ALA A 540 16.13 0.49 -0.18
N LEU A 541 16.23 1.82 -0.20
CA LEU A 541 15.24 2.73 -0.78
C LEU A 541 15.22 2.74 -2.33
N LEU A 542 16.40 2.62 -2.97
CA LEU A 542 16.52 2.61 -4.43
C LEU A 542 16.14 1.27 -5.09
N SER A 543 15.91 0.23 -4.29
CA SER A 543 15.52 -1.10 -4.79
C SER A 543 14.15 -1.10 -5.48
N SER A 544 13.28 -0.14 -5.15
CA SER A 544 11.92 0.00 -5.69
C SER A 544 11.86 0.78 -7.01
N ALA A 545 12.79 1.71 -7.25
CA ALA A 545 12.65 2.73 -8.29
C ALA A 545 13.08 2.28 -9.71
N ASN A 546 14.00 1.32 -9.85
CA ASN A 546 14.72 1.13 -11.12
C ASN A 546 14.09 0.15 -12.13
N SER A 547 13.14 -0.70 -11.75
CA SER A 547 12.56 -1.71 -12.67
C SER A 547 11.07 -1.55 -12.94
N ALA A 548 10.36 -0.82 -12.09
CA ALA A 548 8.92 -0.94 -12.01
C ALA A 548 8.17 0.07 -12.91
N ASP A 549 8.76 1.22 -13.21
CA ASP A 549 8.16 2.28 -14.05
C ASP A 549 8.70 2.34 -15.48
N ALA A 550 9.58 1.40 -15.85
CA ALA A 550 10.18 1.34 -17.19
C ALA A 550 9.12 1.29 -18.31
N HIS A 551 7.96 0.68 -18.05
CA HIS A 551 6.83 0.60 -18.98
C HIS A 551 6.02 1.90 -19.09
N LEU A 552 6.08 2.78 -18.09
CA LEU A 552 5.40 4.09 -18.08
C LEU A 552 6.23 5.15 -18.81
N VAL A 553 7.55 4.99 -18.88
CA VAL A 553 8.46 5.94 -19.54
C VAL A 553 8.06 6.21 -21.01
N PRO A 554 7.74 5.21 -21.86
CA PRO A 554 7.26 5.45 -23.22
C PRO A 554 5.94 6.24 -23.28
N VAL A 555 5.00 5.95 -22.38
CA VAL A 555 3.70 6.64 -22.29
C VAL A 555 3.89 8.10 -21.89
N ALA A 556 4.69 8.35 -20.84
CA ALA A 556 5.05 9.70 -20.42
C ALA A 556 5.79 10.48 -21.53
N ARG A 557 6.72 9.84 -22.26
CA ARG A 557 7.39 10.46 -23.42
C ARG A 557 6.41 10.82 -24.55
N ARG A 558 5.41 9.98 -24.79
CA ARG A 558 4.35 10.28 -25.77
C ARG A 558 3.50 11.48 -25.34
N HIS A 559 3.05 11.50 -24.08
CA HIS A 559 2.31 12.66 -23.55
C HIS A 559 3.16 13.93 -23.58
N MET A 560 4.44 13.83 -23.24
CA MET A 560 5.40 14.93 -23.36
C MET A 560 5.47 15.45 -24.80
N PHE A 561 5.54 14.58 -25.80
CA PHE A 561 5.47 14.96 -27.21
C PHE A 561 4.14 15.62 -27.57
N ASP A 562 3.02 15.11 -27.07
CA ASP A 562 1.69 15.63 -27.37
C ASP A 562 1.46 17.04 -26.80
N VAL A 563 1.97 17.31 -25.60
CA VAL A 563 1.77 18.56 -24.86
C VAL A 563 2.81 19.64 -25.22
N LEU A 564 4.03 19.27 -25.61
CA LEU A 564 5.11 20.24 -25.85
C LEU A 564 5.24 20.59 -27.35
N PRO A 565 4.80 21.79 -27.78
CA PRO A 565 4.81 22.16 -29.19
C PRO A 565 6.22 22.24 -29.79
N PHE A 566 7.24 22.50 -28.97
CA PHE A 566 8.62 22.60 -29.43
C PHE A 566 9.21 21.26 -29.89
N LEU A 567 8.78 20.13 -29.31
CA LEU A 567 9.18 18.81 -29.79
C LEU A 567 8.59 18.56 -31.18
N LYS A 568 7.29 18.82 -31.35
CA LYS A 568 6.62 18.74 -32.66
C LYS A 568 7.29 19.63 -33.70
N LEU A 569 7.62 20.88 -33.34
CA LEU A 569 8.32 21.81 -34.22
C LEU A 569 9.70 21.29 -34.62
N ALA A 570 10.49 20.77 -33.67
CA ALA A 570 11.78 20.17 -33.94
C ALA A 570 11.70 19.04 -34.98
N TYR A 571 10.72 18.13 -34.83
CA TYR A 571 10.51 17.05 -35.81
C TYR A 571 10.09 17.57 -37.18
N LEU A 572 9.21 18.58 -37.24
CA LEU A 572 8.81 19.19 -38.53
C LEU A 572 9.98 19.87 -39.23
N THR A 573 10.78 20.66 -38.50
CA THR A 573 11.98 21.32 -39.03
C THR A 573 13.00 20.30 -39.50
N THR A 574 13.19 19.21 -38.74
CA THR A 574 14.06 18.09 -39.12
C THR A 574 13.58 17.45 -40.42
N ASN A 575 12.29 17.12 -40.52
CA ASN A 575 11.72 16.51 -41.73
C ASN A 575 11.84 17.44 -42.94
N HIS A 576 11.63 18.74 -42.75
CA HIS A 576 11.80 19.73 -43.82
C HIS A 576 13.25 19.80 -44.30
N ALA A 577 14.21 19.85 -43.39
CA ALA A 577 15.63 19.86 -43.75
C ALA A 577 16.09 18.56 -44.42
N ILE A 578 15.50 17.41 -44.05
CA ILE A 578 15.71 16.14 -44.76
C ILE A 578 15.18 16.23 -46.18
N LEU A 579 13.97 16.74 -46.38
CA LEU A 579 13.36 16.89 -47.71
C LEU A 579 14.18 17.83 -48.60
N GLU A 580 14.61 18.98 -48.07
CA GLU A 580 15.49 19.92 -48.79
C GLU A 580 16.83 19.26 -49.15
N ALA A 581 17.41 18.47 -48.24
CA ALA A 581 18.66 17.74 -48.51
C ALA A 581 18.49 16.61 -49.54
N MET A 582 17.27 16.08 -49.72
CA MET A 582 16.95 15.04 -50.71
C MET A 582 16.54 15.60 -52.08
N GLU A 583 16.18 16.89 -52.16
CA GLU A 583 15.73 17.54 -53.39
C GLU A 583 16.91 17.70 -54.38
N GLY A 584 17.10 16.71 -55.26
CA GLY A 584 18.13 16.72 -56.31
C GLY A 584 19.15 15.58 -56.28
N GLU A 585 19.06 14.64 -55.34
CA GLU A 585 19.97 13.49 -55.23
C GLU A 585 19.44 12.27 -56.03
N SER A 586 20.30 11.60 -56.81
CA SER A 586 20.00 10.29 -57.40
C SER A 586 20.25 9.17 -56.40
N TYR A 587 19.57 8.02 -56.55
CA TYR A 587 19.45 6.89 -55.62
C TYR A 587 20.76 6.25 -55.05
N GLU A 588 21.95 6.75 -55.37
CA GLU A 588 23.24 6.13 -55.02
C GLU A 588 24.02 6.80 -53.88
N ASN A 589 23.58 7.95 -53.34
CA ASN A 589 24.30 8.62 -52.26
C ASN A 589 23.75 8.25 -50.86
N TYR A 590 24.54 7.50 -50.09
CA TYR A 590 24.25 7.20 -48.68
C TYR A 590 24.42 8.47 -47.82
N LEU A 591 23.30 9.09 -47.45
CA LEU A 591 23.27 10.25 -46.55
C LEU A 591 23.32 9.79 -45.09
N PHE A 592 24.29 10.29 -44.32
CA PHE A 592 24.28 10.20 -42.86
C PHE A 592 23.86 11.55 -42.28
N LEU A 593 22.65 11.62 -41.73
CA LEU A 593 22.15 12.80 -41.01
C LEU A 593 22.46 12.67 -39.52
N TYR A 594 23.16 13.66 -38.98
CA TYR A 594 23.31 13.88 -37.53
C TYR A 594 22.50 15.13 -37.16
N ILE A 595 21.54 14.97 -36.24
CA ILE A 595 20.68 16.04 -35.77
C ILE A 595 20.97 16.23 -34.29
N ASP A 596 21.54 17.37 -33.92
CA ASP A 596 21.72 17.77 -32.53
C ASP A 596 20.55 18.70 -32.10
N LEU A 597 19.81 18.29 -31.08
CA LEU A 597 18.69 19.06 -30.52
C LEU A 597 19.16 19.74 -29.23
N ASN A 598 19.72 20.94 -29.36
CA ASN A 598 20.06 21.77 -28.22
C ASN A 598 18.87 22.68 -27.84
N LEU A 599 18.15 22.32 -26.77
CA LEU A 599 17.24 23.23 -26.08
C LEU A 599 18.05 24.17 -25.19
N LYS A 600 18.37 25.37 -25.71
CA LYS A 600 18.90 26.46 -24.87
C LYS A 600 17.72 27.33 -24.40
N ILE A 601 17.41 27.28 -23.12
CA ILE A 601 16.62 28.33 -22.48
C ILE A 601 17.56 29.54 -22.39
N ALA A 602 17.52 30.41 -23.39
CA ALA A 602 18.25 31.67 -23.32
C ALA A 602 17.60 32.54 -22.23
N ASN A 603 18.35 32.84 -21.17
CA ASN A 603 17.99 33.88 -20.21
C ASN A 603 18.04 35.26 -20.90
N SER A 604 17.01 35.56 -21.68
CA SER A 604 16.64 36.94 -21.99
C SER A 604 15.61 37.33 -20.95
N MET A 605 16.02 38.15 -20.00
CA MET A 605 15.20 38.63 -18.89
C MET A 605 13.91 39.36 -19.32
N TYR A 606 13.67 39.57 -20.63
CA TYR A 606 12.50 40.27 -21.15
C TYR A 606 11.92 39.75 -22.48
N ALA A 607 12.31 38.58 -22.99
CA ALA A 607 11.64 38.00 -24.17
C ALA A 607 11.64 36.46 -24.10
N GLY A 608 10.45 35.89 -23.95
CA GLY A 608 10.20 34.44 -23.89
C GLY A 608 10.39 33.73 -25.23
N ASN A 609 11.60 33.79 -25.79
CA ASN A 609 11.96 33.03 -26.98
C ASN A 609 12.72 31.76 -26.56
N THR A 610 12.04 30.62 -26.62
CA THR A 610 12.71 29.31 -26.58
C THR A 610 13.30 29.08 -27.96
N LEU A 611 14.63 29.11 -28.08
CA LEU A 611 15.33 28.83 -29.34
C LEU A 611 15.63 27.33 -29.41
N THR A 612 14.89 26.62 -30.26
CA THR A 612 15.28 25.28 -30.70
C THR A 612 16.16 25.44 -31.92
N THR A 613 17.46 25.16 -31.77
CA THR A 613 18.40 25.14 -32.90
C THR A 613 18.45 23.74 -33.49
N VAL A 614 18.28 23.62 -34.82
CA VAL A 614 18.46 22.38 -35.57
C VAL A 614 19.66 22.61 -36.49
N GLU A 615 20.75 21.90 -36.26
CA GLU A 615 21.95 21.95 -37.12
C GLU A 615 21.99 20.71 -38.01
N VAL A 616 22.24 20.92 -39.31
CA VAL A 616 22.28 19.85 -40.31
C VAL A 616 23.67 19.83 -40.94
N TYR A 617 24.36 18.71 -40.78
CA TYR A 617 25.72 18.52 -41.27
C TYR A 617 25.72 17.62 -42.51
N ARG A 618 26.24 18.13 -43.63
CA ARG A 618 26.49 17.36 -44.86
C ARG A 618 27.94 16.91 -44.88
N ARG A 619 28.20 15.61 -45.04
CA ARG A 619 29.55 15.14 -45.37
C ARG A 619 29.81 15.44 -46.86
N PRO A 620 30.94 16.06 -47.24
CA PRO A 620 31.25 16.25 -48.65
C PRO A 620 31.35 14.89 -49.33
N THR A 621 30.62 14.68 -50.43
CA THR A 621 30.90 13.59 -51.36
C THR A 621 32.33 13.78 -51.85
N ALA A 622 33.23 12.89 -51.46
CA ALA A 622 34.54 12.82 -52.09
C ALA A 622 34.29 12.42 -53.55
N PHE A 623 34.49 13.37 -54.48
CA PHE A 623 34.65 13.03 -55.88
C PHE A 623 35.81 12.05 -55.99
N TYR A 624 35.54 10.80 -56.36
CA TYR A 624 36.52 9.88 -56.92
C TYR A 624 36.46 9.96 -58.44
#